data_AF-A0A6V7HBV6-F1
#
_entry.id   AF-A0A6V7HBV6-F1
#
_cell.length_a   1.000
_cell.length_b   1.000
_cell.length_c   1.000
_cell.angle_alpha   90.00
_cell.angle_beta   90.00
_cell.angle_gamma   90.00
#
_symmetry.space_group_name_H-M   'P 1'
#
loop_
_entity.id
_entity.type
_entity.pdbx_description
1 polymer ?
#
loop_
_entity_poly.entity_id
_entity_poly.type
_entity_poly.pdbx_seq_one_letter_code
_entity_poly.pdbx_strand_id
1 'polypeptide(L)'
;VTGQLLDTEFQPTVTATCKAGHMTIRVNLNQSFVGAVHARDFRTPQCMAPGNGSTHATLAINLLAPKGSPDYCGVLVNNDTEERSIPIAVRIHKTLELADDKFYVITCGKAGFKNAKNETSLVSLRLLDGGHKVQEAIYGHNYSLRAEISRPDGSYTASLTRSYPLRLIGINERA
;
A
#
# COMPACT_ATOMS: atom_id res chain seq x y z
N VAL A 1 -21.49 -0.63 43.86
CA VAL A 1 -21.23 -0.58 42.40
C VAL A 1 -19.72 -0.70 42.21
N THR A 2 -19.21 -1.92 42.11
CA THR A 2 -17.77 -2.21 41.94
C THR A 2 -17.52 -2.51 40.48
N GLY A 3 -16.67 -1.69 39.86
CA GLY A 3 -16.45 -1.63 38.42
C GLY A 3 -15.79 -2.89 37.88
N GLN A 4 -16.55 -3.64 37.09
CA GLN A 4 -16.02 -4.46 36.01
C GLN A 4 -16.02 -3.60 34.75
N LEU A 5 -14.98 -2.78 34.57
CA LEU A 5 -14.60 -2.38 33.22
C LEU A 5 -13.82 -3.56 32.67
N LEU A 6 -14.54 -4.40 31.92
CA LEU A 6 -14.01 -5.52 31.18
C LEU A 6 -12.74 -5.10 30.45
N ASP A 7 -11.70 -5.86 30.76
CA ASP A 7 -10.44 -6.02 30.04
C ASP A 7 -10.73 -6.50 28.60
N THR A 8 -11.40 -5.67 27.79
CA THR A 8 -11.53 -5.92 26.36
C THR A 8 -10.19 -5.57 25.73
N GLU A 9 -9.31 -6.57 25.72
CA GLU A 9 -7.99 -6.49 25.12
C GLU A 9 -8.08 -5.84 23.73
N PHE A 10 -7.37 -4.72 23.57
CA PHE A 10 -7.40 -3.94 22.34
C PHE A 10 -6.68 -4.68 21.20
N GLN A 11 -7.45 -5.43 20.42
CA GLN A 11 -6.95 -6.29 19.34
C GLN A 11 -7.56 -5.88 17.98
N PRO A 12 -7.06 -4.82 17.34
CA PRO A 12 -7.50 -4.43 16.00
C PRO A 12 -7.03 -5.43 14.94
N THR A 13 -7.92 -5.79 14.02
CA THR A 13 -7.60 -6.58 12.83
C THR A 13 -7.38 -5.66 11.64
N VAL A 14 -6.20 -5.72 11.03
CA VAL A 14 -5.81 -4.82 9.95
C VAL A 14 -5.77 -5.55 8.61
N THR A 15 -6.44 -5.00 7.61
CA THR A 15 -6.34 -5.44 6.21
C THR A 15 -5.94 -4.27 5.32
N ALA A 16 -5.31 -4.56 4.19
CA ALA A 16 -4.86 -3.54 3.26
C ALA A 16 -5.08 -3.96 1.80
N THR A 17 -5.43 -2.99 0.98
CA THR A 17 -5.60 -3.15 -0.47
C THR A 17 -4.75 -2.12 -1.19
N CYS A 18 -3.92 -2.58 -2.13
CA CYS A 18 -3.03 -1.75 -2.92
C CYS A 18 -3.56 -1.63 -4.34
N LYS A 19 -3.88 -0.42 -4.80
CA LYS A 19 -4.38 -0.19 -6.17
C LYS A 19 -3.88 1.14 -6.71
N ALA A 20 -3.29 1.12 -7.91
CA ALA A 20 -2.88 2.31 -8.65
C ALA A 20 -2.05 3.33 -7.83
N GLY A 21 -1.08 2.85 -7.05
CA GLY A 21 -0.23 3.72 -6.23
C GLY A 21 -0.86 4.19 -4.92
N HIS A 22 -2.08 3.76 -4.59
CA HIS A 22 -2.72 4.02 -3.30
C HIS A 22 -2.84 2.74 -2.46
N MET A 23 -2.68 2.88 -1.15
CA MET A 23 -2.93 1.85 -0.16
C MET A 23 -4.16 2.23 0.65
N THR A 24 -5.18 1.40 0.66
CA THR A 24 -6.35 1.54 1.53
C THR A 24 -6.23 0.55 2.66
N ILE A 25 -6.04 1.05 3.88
CA ILE A 25 -5.89 0.28 5.10
C ILE A 25 -7.22 0.30 5.83
N ARG A 26 -7.77 -0.87 6.12
CA ARG A 26 -9.00 -1.03 6.92
C ARG A 26 -8.65 -1.68 8.25
N VAL A 27 -8.96 -0.99 9.32
CA VAL A 27 -8.84 -1.49 10.69
C VAL A 27 -10.23 -1.88 11.16
N ASN A 28 -10.43 -3.13 11.55
CA ASN A 28 -11.68 -3.62 12.12
C ASN A 28 -11.47 -3.92 13.61
N LEU A 29 -12.45 -3.58 14.42
CA LEU A 29 -12.44 -3.76 15.86
C LEU A 29 -13.73 -4.43 16.31
N ASN A 30 -13.68 -5.11 17.46
CA ASN A 30 -14.84 -5.79 18.04
C ASN A 30 -15.82 -4.82 18.73
N GLN A 31 -15.39 -3.58 18.98
CA GLN A 31 -16.16 -2.55 19.68
C GLN A 31 -16.07 -1.21 18.94
N SER A 32 -16.90 -0.25 19.36
CA SER A 32 -16.89 1.11 18.80
C SER A 32 -15.51 1.75 18.98
N PHE A 33 -15.00 2.35 17.91
CA PHE A 33 -13.67 2.93 17.87
C PHE A 33 -13.73 4.44 17.66
N VAL A 34 -13.21 5.19 18.63
CA VAL A 34 -13.12 6.66 18.62
C VAL A 34 -11.68 7.17 18.66
N GLY A 35 -10.71 6.28 18.52
CA GLY A 35 -9.28 6.58 18.54
C GLY A 35 -8.78 7.14 17.21
N ALA A 36 -7.53 6.82 16.86
CA ALA A 36 -6.93 7.26 15.59
C ALA A 36 -6.09 6.16 14.95
N VAL A 37 -6.13 6.10 13.61
CA VAL A 37 -5.20 5.32 12.79
C VAL A 37 -4.35 6.32 12.03
N HIS A 38 -3.02 6.22 12.09
CA HIS A 38 -2.16 7.14 11.35
C HIS A 38 -0.83 6.51 10.96
N ALA A 39 -0.17 7.08 9.95
CA ALA A 39 1.20 6.74 9.61
C ALA A 39 2.16 7.13 10.74
N ARG A 40 3.11 6.26 11.07
CA ARG A 40 4.06 6.50 12.18
C ARG A 40 4.84 7.78 11.89
N ASP A 41 4.92 8.67 12.87
CA ASP A 41 5.62 9.97 12.78
C ASP A 41 4.98 11.01 11.82
N PHE A 42 3.91 10.66 11.09
CA PHE A 42 3.18 11.57 10.21
C PHE A 42 1.72 11.73 10.68
N ARG A 43 1.48 12.75 11.52
CA ARG A 43 0.17 13.07 12.11
C ARG A 43 -0.63 14.14 11.33
N THR A 44 -0.36 14.30 10.05
CA THR A 44 -1.12 15.24 9.20
C THR A 44 -2.49 14.66 8.86
N PRO A 45 -3.48 15.51 8.49
CA PRO A 45 -4.81 15.02 8.10
C PRO A 45 -4.81 14.02 6.93
N GLN A 46 -3.84 14.12 6.02
CA GLN A 46 -3.71 13.18 4.89
C GLN A 46 -3.17 11.81 5.29
N CYS A 47 -2.52 11.73 6.45
CA CYS A 47 -1.85 10.52 6.94
C CYS A 47 -2.54 9.95 8.18
N MET A 48 -3.74 10.44 8.52
CA MET A 48 -4.49 10.07 9.70
C MET A 48 -5.99 9.92 9.40
N ALA A 49 -6.61 8.92 10.02
CA ALA A 49 -8.04 8.71 10.02
C ALA A 49 -8.54 8.56 11.47
N PRO A 50 -9.43 9.45 11.97
CA PRO A 50 -10.03 9.29 13.27
C PRO A 50 -11.11 8.19 13.26
N GLY A 51 -11.27 7.50 14.39
CA GLY A 51 -12.43 6.67 14.66
C GLY A 51 -13.68 7.54 14.87
N ASN A 52 -14.80 7.10 14.31
CA ASN A 52 -16.09 7.80 14.34
C ASN A 52 -17.14 7.08 15.22
N GLY A 53 -16.73 6.16 16.07
CA GLY A 53 -17.61 5.33 16.89
C GLY A 53 -18.15 4.09 16.17
N SER A 54 -17.80 3.88 14.90
CA SER A 54 -18.06 2.61 14.22
C SER A 54 -17.05 1.53 14.64
N THR A 55 -17.28 0.29 14.21
CA THR A 55 -16.38 -0.85 14.46
C THR A 55 -15.21 -0.91 13.47
N HIS A 56 -15.03 0.10 12.64
CA HIS A 56 -13.95 0.11 11.65
C HIS A 56 -13.47 1.52 11.31
N ALA A 57 -12.18 1.64 11.01
CA ALA A 57 -11.58 2.87 10.50
C ALA A 57 -10.86 2.57 9.20
N THR A 58 -10.88 3.52 8.26
CA THR A 58 -10.22 3.38 6.96
C THR A 58 -9.25 4.53 6.75
N LEU A 59 -7.98 4.20 6.49
CA LEU A 59 -6.92 5.13 6.17
C LEU A 59 -6.45 4.89 4.74
N ALA A 60 -6.49 5.91 3.89
CA ALA A 60 -5.97 5.83 2.53
C ALA A 60 -4.66 6.61 2.45
N ILE A 61 -3.64 6.00 1.83
CA ILE A 61 -2.30 6.57 1.72
C ILE A 61 -1.87 6.59 0.26
N ASN A 62 -1.32 7.71 -0.18
CA ASN A 62 -0.64 7.81 -1.46
C ASN A 62 0.79 7.25 -1.33
N LEU A 63 1.08 6.11 -1.96
CA LEU A 63 2.40 5.47 -1.93
C LEU A 63 3.41 6.14 -2.87
N LEU A 64 2.94 6.97 -3.80
CA LEU A 64 3.75 7.65 -4.81
C LEU A 64 4.05 9.11 -4.46
N ALA A 65 3.55 9.60 -3.31
CA ALA A 65 3.78 10.96 -2.87
C ALA A 65 5.30 11.25 -2.72
N PRO A 66 5.82 12.33 -3.34
CA PRO A 66 7.22 12.69 -3.22
C PRO A 66 7.52 13.26 -1.83
N LYS A 67 8.75 13.04 -1.33
CA LYS A 67 9.19 13.63 -0.06
C LYS A 67 9.02 15.15 -0.08
N GLY A 68 8.40 15.70 0.95
CA GLY A 68 8.12 17.13 1.06
C GLY A 68 6.73 17.55 0.58
N SER A 69 5.96 16.67 -0.07
CA SER A 69 4.54 16.94 -0.34
C SER A 69 3.70 16.75 0.93
N PRO A 70 2.55 17.43 1.05
CA PRO A 70 1.63 17.24 2.18
C PRO A 70 1.03 15.82 2.26
N ASP A 71 1.05 15.08 1.15
CA ASP A 71 0.55 13.71 1.04
C ASP A 71 1.63 12.65 1.38
N TYR A 72 2.86 13.09 1.67
CA TYR A 72 3.93 12.16 2.02
C TYR A 72 3.79 11.67 3.47
N CYS A 73 3.41 10.40 3.61
CA CYS A 73 3.17 9.76 4.91
C CYS A 73 4.31 8.85 5.37
N GLY A 74 5.57 9.16 5.03
CA GLY A 74 6.72 8.37 5.48
C GLY A 74 6.88 7.01 4.79
N VAL A 75 6.45 6.91 3.54
CA VAL A 75 6.55 5.67 2.75
C VAL A 75 8.02 5.26 2.61
N LEU A 76 8.30 4.02 2.99
CA LEU A 76 9.60 3.36 2.83
C LEU A 76 9.58 2.62 1.50
N VAL A 77 10.56 2.89 0.63
CA VAL A 77 10.68 2.25 -0.68
C VAL A 77 11.88 1.33 -0.66
N ASN A 78 11.65 0.05 -0.96
CA ASN A 78 12.73 -0.88 -1.26
C ASN A 78 13.08 -0.75 -2.75
N ASN A 79 14.28 -0.23 -3.05
CA ASN A 79 14.71 0.01 -4.43
C ASN A 79 14.99 -1.29 -5.21
N ASP A 80 15.25 -2.40 -4.51
CA ASP A 80 15.54 -3.70 -5.15
C ASP A 80 14.25 -4.41 -5.55
N THR A 81 13.22 -4.37 -4.70
CA THR A 81 11.95 -5.07 -4.91
C THR A 81 10.84 -4.17 -5.45
N GLU A 82 11.07 -2.85 -5.48
CA GLU A 82 10.07 -1.81 -5.75
C GLU A 82 8.88 -1.84 -4.76
N GLU A 83 9.01 -2.55 -3.64
CA GLU A 83 7.98 -2.63 -2.61
C GLU A 83 7.91 -1.32 -1.82
N ARG A 84 6.69 -0.97 -1.40
CA ARG A 84 6.42 0.25 -0.65
C ARG A 84 5.77 -0.13 0.68
N SER A 85 6.48 0.14 1.77
CA SER A 85 6.03 -0.16 3.11
C SER A 85 5.66 1.13 3.85
N ILE A 86 4.64 1.05 4.69
CA ILE A 86 4.28 2.12 5.60
C ILE A 86 4.12 1.58 7.03
N PRO A 87 4.86 2.12 8.00
CA PRO A 87 4.56 1.89 9.39
C PRO A 87 3.33 2.71 9.79
N ILE A 88 2.37 2.09 10.47
CA ILE A 88 1.19 2.75 11.02
C ILE A 88 1.06 2.48 12.52
N ALA A 89 0.35 3.38 13.19
CA ALA A 89 -0.08 3.24 14.57
C ALA A 89 -1.62 3.23 14.61
N VAL A 90 -2.18 2.28 15.36
CA VAL A 90 -3.59 2.20 15.72
C VAL A 90 -3.69 2.50 17.21
N ARG A 91 -4.33 3.62 17.55
CA ARG A 91 -4.38 4.17 18.91
C ARG A 91 -5.78 4.20 19.45
N ILE A 92 -5.92 3.85 20.73
CA ILE A 92 -7.20 3.91 21.45
C ILE A 92 -7.64 5.36 21.65
N HIS A 93 -6.68 6.25 21.93
CA HIS A 93 -6.91 7.69 22.09
C HIS A 93 -6.47 8.47 20.85
N LYS A 94 -7.14 9.60 20.57
CA LYS A 94 -6.87 10.42 19.36
C LYS A 94 -5.49 11.07 19.37
N THR A 95 -4.99 11.44 20.55
CA THR A 95 -3.79 12.28 20.70
C THR A 95 -2.75 11.74 21.67
N LEU A 96 -3.12 10.80 22.54
CA LEU A 96 -2.23 10.31 23.60
C LEU A 96 -1.57 9.02 23.11
N GLU A 97 -0.30 8.87 23.43
CA GLU A 97 0.44 7.63 23.21
C GLU A 97 0.28 6.76 24.44
N LEU A 98 -0.25 5.54 24.25
CA LEU A 98 -0.51 4.60 25.33
C LEU A 98 0.29 3.33 25.10
N ALA A 99 0.55 2.58 26.18
CA ALA A 99 1.25 1.30 26.10
C ALA A 99 0.50 0.27 25.22
N ASP A 100 -0.83 0.43 25.11
CA ASP A 100 -1.69 -0.47 24.33
C ASP A 100 -1.77 -0.13 22.85
N ASP A 101 -1.14 0.96 22.40
CA ASP A 101 -1.11 1.33 20.99
C ASP A 101 -0.46 0.21 20.16
N LYS A 102 -1.10 -0.12 19.02
CA LYS A 102 -0.64 -1.21 18.15
C LYS A 102 0.05 -0.64 16.92
N PHE A 103 1.24 -1.15 16.62
CA PHE A 103 2.03 -0.72 15.48
C PHE A 103 2.10 -1.84 14.43
N TYR A 104 1.91 -1.47 13.16
CA TYR A 104 1.96 -2.38 12.04
C TYR A 104 2.86 -1.82 10.94
N VAL A 105 3.52 -2.69 10.19
CA VAL A 105 4.19 -2.31 8.95
C VAL A 105 3.44 -2.99 7.81
N ILE A 106 2.79 -2.19 6.98
CA ILE A 106 2.02 -2.69 5.85
C ILE A 106 2.82 -2.47 4.58
N THR A 107 3.04 -3.55 3.83
CA THR A 107 3.83 -3.53 2.60
C THR A 107 2.94 -3.77 1.40
N CYS A 108 2.93 -2.82 0.46
CA CYS A 108 2.41 -2.99 -0.87
C CYS A 108 3.56 -3.34 -1.82
N GLY A 109 3.61 -4.60 -2.24
CA GLY A 109 4.47 -5.07 -3.32
C GLY A 109 3.70 -5.39 -4.58
N LYS A 110 4.40 -5.69 -5.68
CA LYS A 110 3.76 -6.37 -6.81
C LYS A 110 3.21 -7.70 -6.30
N ALA A 111 1.98 -8.05 -6.66
CA ALA A 111 1.37 -9.30 -6.23
C ALA A 111 2.21 -10.47 -6.77
N GLY A 112 2.71 -11.31 -5.86
CA GLY A 112 3.48 -12.50 -6.20
C GLY A 112 2.65 -13.77 -6.16
N PHE A 113 3.11 -14.79 -6.89
CA PHE A 113 2.64 -16.17 -6.78
C PHE A 113 3.68 -17.01 -6.04
N LYS A 114 3.25 -18.13 -5.45
CA LYS A 114 4.17 -19.11 -4.85
C LYS A 114 4.74 -20.01 -5.96
N ASN A 115 6.06 -20.05 -6.08
CA ASN A 115 6.75 -20.90 -7.04
C ASN A 115 6.92 -22.34 -6.52
N ALA A 116 7.58 -23.22 -7.28
CA ALA A 116 7.70 -24.64 -6.94
C ALA A 116 8.57 -24.87 -5.69
N LYS A 117 9.37 -23.86 -5.32
CA LYS A 117 10.21 -23.82 -4.11
C LYS A 117 9.48 -23.16 -2.92
N ASN A 118 8.19 -22.88 -3.05
CA ASN A 118 7.35 -22.20 -2.05
C ASN A 118 7.80 -20.76 -1.72
N GLU A 119 8.62 -20.18 -2.60
CA GLU A 119 9.06 -18.79 -2.51
C GLU A 119 8.08 -17.88 -3.26
N THR A 120 7.99 -16.61 -2.84
CA THR A 120 7.14 -15.63 -3.53
C THR A 120 7.87 -15.09 -4.77
N SER A 121 7.32 -15.35 -5.95
CA SER A 121 7.78 -14.85 -7.25
C SER A 121 6.83 -13.78 -7.77
N LEU A 122 7.34 -12.70 -8.34
CA LEU A 122 6.54 -11.54 -8.77
C LEU A 122 6.38 -11.55 -10.28
N VAL A 123 5.18 -11.24 -10.78
CA VAL A 123 4.97 -10.92 -12.21
C VAL A 123 4.94 -9.41 -12.38
N SER A 124 5.76 -8.88 -13.27
CA SER A 124 5.81 -7.45 -13.57
C SER A 124 5.71 -7.21 -15.06
N LEU A 125 5.08 -6.10 -15.45
CA LEU A 125 5.09 -5.61 -16.83
C LEU A 125 6.16 -4.53 -16.95
N ARG A 126 7.02 -4.65 -17.96
CA ARG A 126 8.04 -3.67 -18.30
C ARG A 126 7.73 -3.03 -19.64
N LEU A 127 7.89 -1.72 -19.69
CA LEU A 127 7.80 -0.96 -20.92
C LEU A 127 9.21 -0.87 -21.54
N LEU A 128 9.29 -1.16 -22.84
CA LEU A 128 10.54 -1.21 -23.60
C LEU A 128 10.44 -0.30 -24.82
N ASP A 129 11.49 0.47 -25.08
CA ASP A 129 11.69 1.23 -26.32
C ASP A 129 12.96 0.73 -27.01
N GLY A 130 12.85 0.26 -28.25
CA GLY A 130 13.97 -0.37 -28.97
C GLY A 130 14.66 -1.53 -28.21
N GLY A 131 13.95 -2.18 -27.27
CA GLY A 131 14.50 -3.22 -26.40
C GLY A 131 15.11 -2.73 -25.07
N HIS A 132 15.21 -1.42 -24.85
CA HIS A 132 15.69 -0.82 -23.62
C HIS A 132 14.55 -0.51 -22.65
N LYS A 133 14.75 -0.76 -21.35
CA LYS A 133 13.75 -0.44 -20.30
C LYS A 133 13.56 1.07 -20.20
N VAL A 134 12.31 1.51 -20.29
CA VAL A 134 11.92 2.92 -20.08
C VAL A 134 10.96 3.01 -18.90
N GLN A 135 11.03 4.12 -18.15
CA GLN A 135 10.15 4.38 -17.00
C GLN A 135 8.94 5.24 -17.36
N GLU A 136 9.02 6.00 -18.45
CA GLU A 136 7.99 6.93 -18.90
C GLU A 136 7.63 6.64 -20.35
N ALA A 137 6.37 6.93 -20.72
CA ALA A 137 5.86 6.76 -22.07
C ALA A 137 5.56 8.14 -22.68
N ILE A 138 6.14 8.40 -23.85
CA ILE A 138 5.90 9.59 -24.66
C ILE A 138 4.76 9.31 -25.65
N TYR A 139 3.80 10.22 -25.74
CA TYR A 139 2.68 10.10 -26.67
C TYR A 139 3.16 10.01 -28.13
N GLY A 140 2.56 9.10 -28.91
CA GLY A 140 2.91 8.89 -30.32
C GLY A 140 4.13 8.00 -30.56
N HIS A 141 4.84 7.55 -29.52
CA HIS A 141 5.94 6.59 -29.64
C HIS A 141 5.45 5.15 -29.50
N ASN A 142 6.10 4.23 -30.22
CA ASN A 142 5.81 2.80 -30.14
C ASN A 142 6.63 2.16 -29.02
N TYR A 143 5.95 1.50 -28.09
CA TYR A 143 6.58 0.75 -27.00
C TYR A 143 6.21 -0.73 -27.06
N SER A 144 7.12 -1.59 -26.65
CA SER A 144 6.84 -3.00 -26.40
C SER A 144 6.60 -3.22 -24.91
N LEU A 145 5.55 -3.97 -24.57
CA LEU A 145 5.26 -4.36 -23.19
C LEU A 145 5.70 -5.81 -22.97
N ARG A 146 6.55 -6.05 -21.97
CA ARG A 146 7.08 -7.38 -21.66
C ARG A 146 6.70 -7.82 -20.25
N ALA A 147 6.14 -9.01 -20.09
CA ALA A 147 5.97 -9.62 -18.79
C ALA A 147 7.27 -10.29 -18.33
N GLU A 148 7.62 -10.12 -17.06
CA GLU A 148 8.78 -10.76 -16.43
C GLU A 148 8.40 -11.36 -15.07
N ILE A 149 8.99 -12.52 -14.79
CA ILE A 149 8.86 -13.23 -13.51
C ILE A 149 10.15 -13.04 -12.72
N SER A 150 10.06 -12.58 -11.46
CA SER A 150 11.22 -12.57 -10.56
C SER A 150 11.52 -13.99 -10.06
N ARG A 151 12.81 -14.35 -9.98
CA ARG A 151 13.30 -15.68 -9.56
C ARG A 151 12.66 -16.84 -10.34
N PRO A 152 12.82 -16.89 -11.67
CA PRO A 152 12.27 -17.97 -12.48
C PRO A 152 12.90 -19.31 -12.07
N ASP A 153 12.06 -20.28 -11.73
CA ASP A 153 12.47 -21.65 -11.38
C ASP A 153 12.20 -22.64 -12.53
N GLY A 154 11.81 -22.14 -13.70
CA GLY A 154 11.49 -22.92 -14.90
C GLY A 154 10.15 -23.67 -14.85
N SER A 155 9.48 -23.70 -13.70
CA SER A 155 8.22 -24.43 -13.51
C SER A 155 6.98 -23.58 -13.84
N TYR A 156 7.14 -22.26 -13.86
CA TYR A 156 6.05 -21.31 -14.12
C TYR A 156 6.41 -20.36 -15.25
N THR A 157 5.45 -20.16 -16.16
CA THR A 157 5.54 -19.21 -17.27
C THR A 157 4.44 -18.16 -17.15
N ALA A 158 4.77 -16.89 -17.37
CA ALA A 158 3.78 -15.82 -17.44
C ALA A 158 3.31 -15.65 -18.89
N SER A 159 2.00 -15.72 -19.11
CA SER A 159 1.38 -15.45 -20.41
C SER A 159 0.38 -14.30 -20.29
N LEU A 160 0.45 -13.35 -21.22
CA LEU A 160 -0.55 -12.30 -21.36
C LEU A 160 -1.76 -12.87 -22.10
N THR A 161 -2.84 -13.16 -21.37
CA THR A 161 -4.07 -13.70 -21.96
C THR A 161 -4.94 -12.60 -22.56
N ARG A 162 -5.00 -11.42 -21.93
CA ARG A 162 -5.82 -10.30 -22.39
C ARG A 162 -5.14 -8.98 -22.06
N SER A 163 -4.87 -8.19 -23.09
CA SER A 163 -4.38 -6.82 -22.97
C SER A 163 -5.46 -5.86 -23.45
N TYR A 164 -5.87 -4.94 -22.58
CA TYR A 164 -6.77 -3.86 -22.98
C TYR A 164 -5.94 -2.57 -23.11
N PRO A 165 -6.15 -1.78 -24.17
CA PRO A 165 -5.60 -0.44 -24.21
C PRO A 165 -6.25 0.38 -23.08
N LEU A 166 -5.51 0.61 -22.00
CA LEU A 166 -5.83 1.70 -21.09
C LEU A 166 -5.41 2.99 -21.79
N ARG A 167 -6.38 3.83 -22.12
CA ARG A 167 -6.11 5.23 -22.49
C ARG A 167 -5.48 5.89 -21.26
N LEU A 168 -4.15 5.94 -21.23
CA LEU A 168 -3.42 6.76 -20.26
C LEU A 168 -3.66 8.21 -20.65
N ILE A 169 -4.66 8.85 -20.03
CA ILE A 169 -4.81 10.30 -20.08
C ILE A 169 -3.71 10.86 -19.18
N GLY A 170 -2.52 11.03 -19.75
CA GLY A 170 -1.47 11.82 -19.12
C GLY A 170 -1.86 13.28 -19.20
N ILE A 171 -2.30 13.85 -18.08
CA ILE A 171 -2.39 15.30 -17.89
C ILE A 171 -0.95 15.77 -17.64
N ASN A 172 -0.22 16.09 -18.70
CA ASN A 172 1.04 16.82 -18.57
C ASN A 172 1.00 17.97 -19.59
N GLU A 173 0.19 18.98 -19.28
CA GLU A 173 0.32 20.29 -19.90
C GLU A 173 1.58 20.94 -19.31
N ARG A 174 2.69 20.79 -20.03
CA ARG A 174 3.79 21.77 -19.99
C ARG A 174 4.02 22.29 -21.40
N ALA A 175 3.34 23.39 -21.70
CA ALA A 175 3.85 24.57 -22.41
C ALA A 175 2.78 25.66 -22.31
#